data_AF-A0A956RFK6-F1
#
_entry.id   AF-A0A956RFK6-F1
#
_cell.length_a   1.000
_cell.length_b   1.000
_cell.length_c   1.000
_cell.angle_alpha   90.00
_cell.angle_beta   90.00
_cell.angle_gamma   90.00
#
_symmetry.space_group_name_H-M   'P 1'
#
loop_
_entity.id
_entity.type
_entity.pdbx_description
1 polymer ?
#
loop_
_entity_poly.entity_id
_entity_poly.type
_entity_poly.pdbx_seq_one_letter_code
_entity_poly.pdbx_strand_id
1 'polypeptide(L)'
;MDESTIGSENADTEDALEAEPELATEPEAEESDEPDLFADEKREALAMLSSIELGVMDPEEIYELMKDADATLVYFIFKWLKKHYHREHDEYESMRRRVKNVTNQFRALTRKAKSGESDPIVEWFEGTYKYRDLSADAFIDIIVEKLEG
;
A
#
# COMPACT_ATOMS: atom_id res chain seq x y z
N MET A 1 -39.98 -27.66 -62.95
CA MET A 1 -39.15 -27.27 -64.10
C MET A 1 -37.74 -27.17 -63.56
N ASP A 2 -37.01 -28.24 -63.77
CA ASP A 2 -35.55 -28.30 -63.73
C ASP A 2 -34.94 -27.26 -64.65
N GLU A 3 -33.95 -26.52 -64.17
CA GLU A 3 -32.77 -26.20 -64.97
C GLU A 3 -31.54 -26.21 -64.06
N SER A 4 -30.67 -27.19 -64.30
CA SER A 4 -29.28 -27.20 -63.88
C SER A 4 -28.49 -26.17 -64.70
N THR A 5 -27.52 -25.49 -64.10
CA THR A 5 -26.33 -25.03 -64.84
C THR A 5 -25.11 -25.06 -63.93
N ILE A 6 -24.13 -25.83 -64.39
CA ILE A 6 -22.78 -26.02 -63.87
C ILE A 6 -21.92 -24.85 -64.38
N GLY A 7 -21.00 -24.34 -63.57
CA GLY A 7 -19.98 -23.38 -63.99
C GLY A 7 -18.78 -23.43 -63.07
N SER A 8 -17.69 -23.97 -63.59
CA SER A 8 -16.42 -24.28 -62.96
C SER A 8 -15.56 -23.06 -62.57
N GLU A 9 -14.53 -23.40 -61.77
CA GLU A 9 -13.12 -23.06 -61.99
C GLU A 9 -12.48 -21.85 -61.27
N ASN A 10 -11.30 -22.20 -60.74
CA ASN A 10 -10.12 -21.42 -60.33
C ASN A 10 -10.15 -20.86 -58.90
N ALA A 11 -9.42 -21.46 -57.95
CA ALA A 11 -7.95 -21.57 -57.85
C ALA A 11 -7.32 -20.18 -57.67
N ASP A 12 -7.06 -19.81 -56.41
CA ASP A 12 -5.82 -19.13 -56.05
C ASP A 12 -5.58 -19.35 -54.55
N THR A 13 -4.67 -20.28 -54.29
CA THR A 13 -4.01 -20.48 -53.01
C THR A 13 -2.94 -19.40 -52.90
N GLU A 14 -3.28 -18.27 -52.30
CA GLU A 14 -2.26 -17.34 -51.80
C GLU A 14 -1.84 -17.81 -50.41
N ASP A 15 -0.74 -18.56 -50.44
CA ASP A 15 0.17 -18.89 -49.35
C ASP A 15 0.69 -17.57 -48.74
N ALA A 16 -0.09 -16.99 -47.83
CA ALA A 16 0.39 -15.94 -46.95
C ALA A 16 1.21 -16.63 -45.86
N LEU A 17 2.52 -16.71 -46.08
CA LEU A 17 3.54 -16.94 -45.06
C LEU A 17 3.30 -15.94 -43.92
N GLU A 18 2.54 -16.37 -42.91
CA GLU A 18 2.47 -15.70 -41.62
C GLU A 18 3.87 -15.75 -41.02
N ALA A 19 4.60 -14.65 -41.18
CA ALA A 19 5.80 -14.39 -40.42
C ALA A 19 5.41 -14.41 -38.95
N GLU A 20 5.77 -15.50 -38.26
CA GLU A 20 5.62 -15.60 -36.82
C GLU A 20 6.32 -14.39 -36.20
N PRO A 21 5.62 -13.57 -35.38
CA PRO A 21 6.28 -12.49 -34.68
C PRO A 21 7.30 -13.12 -33.73
N GLU A 22 8.58 -12.81 -33.95
CA GLU A 22 9.66 -13.14 -33.03
C GLU A 22 9.24 -12.68 -31.64
N LEU A 23 8.99 -13.66 -30.77
CA LEU A 23 8.76 -13.48 -29.34
C LEU A 23 9.90 -12.62 -28.81
N ALA A 24 9.62 -11.34 -28.62
CA ALA A 24 10.49 -10.45 -27.87
C ALA A 24 10.62 -11.08 -26.48
N THR A 25 11.79 -11.67 -26.23
CA THR A 25 12.24 -12.09 -24.90
C THR A 25 11.97 -10.94 -23.95
N GLU A 26 10.98 -11.12 -23.09
CA GLU A 26 10.67 -10.20 -22.01
C GLU A 26 11.98 -9.99 -21.21
N PRO A 27 12.36 -8.74 -20.90
CA PRO A 27 13.51 -8.51 -20.06
C PRO A 27 13.23 -9.21 -18.73
N GLU A 28 14.04 -10.23 -18.39
CA GLU A 28 14.07 -10.80 -17.06
C GLU A 28 14.35 -9.63 -16.11
N ALA A 29 13.32 -9.20 -15.38
CA ALA A 29 13.47 -8.25 -14.32
C ALA A 29 14.43 -8.90 -13.33
N GLU A 30 15.68 -8.42 -13.28
CA GLU A 30 16.63 -8.82 -12.26
C GLU A 30 16.01 -8.43 -10.92
N GLU A 31 15.31 -9.38 -10.29
CA GLU A 31 14.95 -9.34 -8.89
C GLU A 31 16.28 -9.20 -8.14
N SER A 32 16.57 -7.98 -7.70
CA SER A 32 17.72 -7.74 -6.84
C SER A 32 17.49 -8.54 -5.56
N ASP A 33 18.18 -9.67 -5.42
CA ASP A 33 18.21 -10.56 -4.25
C ASP A 33 18.81 -9.90 -2.99
N GLU A 34 18.81 -8.56 -2.90
CA GLU A 34 19.26 -7.90 -1.69
C GLU A 34 18.19 -8.05 -0.60
N PRO A 35 18.55 -8.63 0.56
CA PRO A 35 17.60 -8.80 1.64
C PRO A 35 17.17 -7.43 2.16
N ASP A 36 15.85 -7.19 2.19
CA ASP A 36 15.27 -6.01 2.81
C ASP A 36 15.63 -5.98 4.30
N LEU A 37 16.55 -5.08 4.66
CA LEU A 37 17.18 -5.02 5.98
C LEU A 37 16.19 -4.74 7.11
N PHE A 38 15.01 -4.20 6.79
CA PHE A 38 13.99 -3.81 7.76
C PHE A 38 12.64 -4.51 7.51
N ALA A 39 12.67 -5.69 6.89
CA ALA A 39 11.45 -6.43 6.52
C ALA A 39 10.57 -6.75 7.74
N ASP A 40 11.17 -7.06 8.89
CA ASP A 40 10.42 -7.37 10.11
C ASP A 40 9.76 -6.11 10.69
N GLU A 41 10.49 -5.01 10.77
CA GLU A 41 10.00 -3.71 11.24
C GLU A 41 8.89 -3.16 10.33
N LYS A 42 9.07 -3.26 9.01
CA LYS A 42 8.04 -2.90 8.01
C LYS A 42 6.78 -3.74 8.19
N ARG A 43 6.93 -5.06 8.38
CA ARG A 43 5.81 -5.98 8.61
C ARG A 43 5.07 -5.66 9.90
N GLU A 44 5.78 -5.38 11.00
CA GLU A 44 5.16 -4.99 12.27
C GLU A 44 4.44 -3.64 12.18
N ALA A 45 5.08 -2.64 11.56
CA ALA A 45 4.50 -1.32 11.37
C ALA A 45 3.24 -1.36 10.48
N LEU A 46 3.27 -2.17 9.41
CA LEU A 46 2.11 -2.40 8.54
C LEU A 46 0.99 -3.14 9.28
N ALA A 47 1.33 -4.12 10.13
CA ALA A 47 0.36 -4.80 10.98
C ALA A 47 -0.33 -3.82 11.95
N MET A 48 0.41 -2.89 12.56
CA MET A 48 -0.15 -1.84 13.41
C MET A 48 -1.12 -0.93 12.65
N LEU A 49 -0.73 -0.45 11.47
CA LEU A 49 -1.53 0.44 10.64
C LEU A 49 -2.82 -0.26 10.17
N SER A 50 -2.67 -1.42 9.53
CA SER A 50 -3.78 -2.20 8.98
C SER A 50 -4.76 -2.67 10.06
N SER A 51 -4.28 -2.96 11.27
CA SER A 51 -5.14 -3.34 12.39
C SER A 51 -6.13 -2.25 12.79
N ILE A 52 -5.69 -0.99 12.80
CA ILE A 52 -6.56 0.16 13.06
C ILE A 52 -7.43 0.46 11.85
N GLU A 53 -6.84 0.42 10.66
CA GLU A 53 -7.49 0.74 9.39
C GLU A 53 -8.66 -0.20 9.11
N LEU A 54 -8.44 -1.52 9.18
CA LEU A 54 -9.44 -2.55 8.91
C LEU A 54 -10.29 -2.88 10.15
N GLY A 55 -9.79 -2.58 11.35
CA GLY A 55 -10.45 -2.91 12.61
C GLY A 55 -10.48 -4.42 12.88
N VAL A 56 -9.41 -5.13 12.50
CA VAL A 56 -9.27 -6.58 12.71
C VAL A 56 -8.85 -6.93 14.13
N MET A 57 -8.27 -5.98 14.87
CA MET A 57 -7.87 -6.12 16.26
C MET A 57 -8.70 -5.21 17.18
N ASP A 58 -8.85 -5.65 18.42
CA ASP A 58 -9.46 -4.81 19.45
C ASP A 58 -8.48 -3.72 19.95
N PRO A 59 -8.97 -2.69 20.67
CA PRO A 59 -8.10 -1.62 21.14
C PRO A 59 -6.96 -2.06 22.07
N GLU A 60 -7.14 -3.16 22.82
CA GLU A 60 -6.15 -3.66 23.78
C GLU A 60 -5.00 -4.35 23.04
N GLU A 61 -5.30 -5.15 22.03
CA GLU A 61 -4.30 -5.73 21.12
C GLU A 61 -3.50 -4.64 20.38
N ILE A 62 -4.19 -3.62 19.86
CA ILE A 62 -3.53 -2.47 19.20
C ILE A 62 -2.60 -1.75 20.18
N TYR A 63 -3.02 -1.60 21.44
CA TYR A 63 -2.19 -1.00 22.48
C TYR A 63 -0.93 -1.82 22.75
N GLU A 64 -1.05 -3.14 22.88
CA GLU A 64 0.08 -4.02 23.13
C GLU A 64 1.10 -3.98 21.99
N LEU A 65 0.65 -3.85 20.73
CA LEU A 65 1.55 -3.66 19.59
C LEU A 65 2.25 -2.29 19.61
N MET A 66 1.53 -1.22 19.94
CA MET A 66 2.05 0.15 19.83
C MET A 66 2.79 0.66 21.07
N LYS A 67 2.65 0.00 22.23
CA LYS A 67 3.23 0.51 23.49
C LYS A 67 4.76 0.57 23.44
N ASP A 68 5.39 -0.37 22.76
CA ASP A 68 6.85 -0.49 22.66
C ASP A 68 7.42 0.10 21.36
N ALA A 69 6.57 0.34 20.35
CA ALA A 69 6.94 0.97 19.08
C ALA A 69 7.56 2.37 19.25
N ASP A 70 8.30 2.87 18.27
CA ASP A 70 8.84 4.22 18.32
C ASP A 70 7.75 5.31 18.39
N ALA A 71 8.01 6.41 19.11
CA ALA A 71 7.04 7.47 19.30
C ALA A 71 6.68 8.21 18.00
N THR A 72 7.67 8.40 17.13
CA THR A 72 7.55 9.01 15.81
C THR A 72 6.78 8.10 14.86
N LEU A 73 7.01 6.79 14.90
CA LEU A 73 6.21 5.81 14.14
C LEU A 73 4.72 5.86 14.55
N VAL A 74 4.42 5.84 15.85
CA VAL A 74 3.03 5.93 16.34
C VAL A 74 2.36 7.24 15.90
N TYR A 75 3.11 8.36 15.93
CA TYR A 75 2.63 9.63 15.40
C TYR A 75 2.28 9.52 13.91
N PHE A 76 3.19 8.98 13.11
CA PHE A 76 3.05 8.82 11.68
C PHE A 76 1.82 7.99 11.33
N ILE A 77 1.62 6.83 11.96
CA ILE A 77 0.44 5.97 11.72
C ILE A 77 -0.86 6.75 12.01
N PHE A 78 -0.99 7.39 13.18
CA PHE A 78 -2.20 8.16 13.48
C PHE A 78 -2.40 9.37 12.55
N LYS A 79 -1.32 10.01 12.11
CA LYS A 79 -1.38 11.16 11.22
C LYS A 79 -1.78 10.73 9.81
N TRP A 80 -1.21 9.65 9.28
CA TRP A 80 -1.54 9.08 7.99
C TRP A 80 -3.01 8.67 7.92
N LEU A 81 -3.50 7.89 8.90
CA LEU A 81 -4.92 7.48 8.96
C LEU A 81 -5.87 8.67 8.90
N LYS A 82 -5.58 9.76 9.64
CA LYS A 82 -6.41 10.97 9.66
C LYS A 82 -6.34 11.79 8.37
N LYS A 83 -5.24 11.70 7.61
CA LYS A 83 -4.99 12.52 6.43
C LYS A 83 -5.40 11.82 5.14
N HIS A 84 -5.19 10.51 5.07
CA HIS A 84 -5.55 9.63 3.97
C HIS A 84 -7.08 9.49 3.89
N TYR A 85 -7.71 9.09 4.99
CA TYR A 85 -9.16 9.01 5.13
C TYR A 85 -9.75 10.39 5.46
N HIS A 86 -10.15 11.12 4.42
CA HIS A 86 -10.82 12.40 4.52
C HIS A 86 -12.35 12.21 4.50
N ARG A 87 -13.12 13.26 4.79
CA ARG A 87 -14.59 13.16 4.98
C ARG A 87 -15.38 12.58 3.81
N GLU A 88 -14.81 12.62 2.60
CA GLU A 88 -15.44 12.12 1.37
C GLU A 88 -15.05 10.66 1.09
N HIS A 89 -14.12 10.09 1.86
CA HIS A 89 -13.75 8.68 1.77
C HIS A 89 -14.84 7.82 2.43
N ASP A 90 -15.28 6.77 1.75
CA ASP A 90 -16.41 5.92 2.20
C ASP A 90 -16.19 5.35 3.62
N GLU A 91 -14.96 4.99 3.94
CA GLU A 91 -14.57 4.43 5.24
C GLU A 91 -14.18 5.46 6.31
N TYR A 92 -14.37 6.76 6.04
CA TYR A 92 -13.94 7.82 6.97
C TYR A 92 -14.52 7.67 8.38
N GLU A 93 -15.84 7.45 8.51
CA GLU A 93 -16.49 7.38 9.81
C GLU A 93 -16.13 6.11 10.60
N SER A 94 -15.92 4.98 9.92
CA SER A 94 -15.49 3.73 10.56
C SER A 94 -14.05 3.85 11.07
N MET A 95 -13.11 4.24 10.20
CA MET A 95 -11.70 4.49 10.57
C MET A 95 -11.61 5.51 11.71
N ARG A 96 -12.32 6.65 11.60
CA ARG A 96 -12.31 7.70 12.61
C ARG A 96 -12.81 7.21 13.97
N ARG A 97 -13.85 6.37 13.97
CA ARG A 97 -14.38 5.75 15.20
C ARG A 97 -13.33 4.83 15.85
N ARG A 98 -12.63 4.01 15.05
CA ARG A 98 -11.57 3.11 15.55
C ARG A 98 -10.40 3.88 16.16
N VAL A 99 -9.87 4.87 15.45
CA VAL A 99 -8.81 5.76 15.98
C VAL A 99 -9.27 6.45 17.26
N LYS A 100 -10.52 6.94 17.30
CA LYS A 100 -11.09 7.56 18.51
C LYS A 100 -11.22 6.55 19.66
N ASN A 101 -11.57 5.29 19.38
CA ASN A 101 -11.70 4.25 20.40
C ASN A 101 -10.35 4.00 21.09
N VAL A 102 -9.32 3.67 20.29
CA VAL A 102 -7.95 3.42 20.75
C VAL A 102 -7.41 4.61 21.55
N THR A 103 -7.52 5.83 21.00
CA THR A 103 -6.96 7.03 21.66
C THR A 103 -7.71 7.46 22.92
N ASN A 104 -9.00 7.17 23.04
CA ASN A 104 -9.76 7.47 24.26
C ASN A 104 -9.44 6.47 25.38
N GLN A 105 -9.33 5.18 25.04
CA GLN A 105 -9.04 4.12 26.00
C GLN A 105 -7.58 4.20 26.48
N PHE A 106 -6.64 4.44 25.55
CA PHE A 106 -5.20 4.46 25.84
C PHE A 106 -4.59 5.83 25.63
N ARG A 107 -4.77 6.71 26.62
CA ARG A 107 -4.20 8.06 26.62
C ARG A 107 -2.66 8.09 26.54
N ALA A 108 -2.01 7.01 26.94
CA ALA A 108 -0.57 6.83 26.81
C ALA A 108 -0.12 6.91 25.34
N LEU A 109 -0.83 6.26 24.41
CA LEU A 109 -0.51 6.32 22.98
C LEU A 109 -0.68 7.73 22.40
N THR A 110 -1.68 8.48 22.87
CA THR A 110 -1.87 9.87 22.43
C THR A 110 -0.71 10.75 22.88
N ARG A 111 -0.22 10.55 24.12
CA ARG A 111 0.95 11.29 24.63
C ARG A 111 2.22 10.89 23.89
N LYS A 112 2.39 9.60 23.61
CA LYS A 112 3.52 9.05 22.85
C LYS A 112 3.57 9.58 21.42
N ALA A 113 2.45 9.53 20.71
CA ALA A 113 2.32 10.19 19.40
C ALA A 113 2.63 11.69 19.48
N LYS A 114 2.18 12.37 20.53
CA LYS A 114 2.46 13.80 20.70
C LYS A 114 3.94 14.10 20.94
N SER A 115 4.69 13.22 21.60
CA SER A 115 6.14 13.38 21.73
C SER A 115 6.88 13.11 20.41
N GLY A 116 6.42 12.15 19.60
CA GLY A 116 7.01 11.86 18.28
C GLY A 116 6.80 12.96 17.25
N GLU A 117 5.78 13.82 17.40
CA GLU A 117 5.51 14.93 16.47
C GLU A 117 6.67 15.93 16.33
N SER A 118 7.53 16.05 17.34
CA SER A 118 8.65 17.00 17.34
C SER A 118 9.94 16.44 16.72
N ASP A 119 9.89 15.22 16.20
CA ASP A 119 11.03 14.56 15.57
C ASP A 119 11.37 15.24 14.22
N PRO A 120 12.66 15.54 13.94
CA PRO A 120 13.09 16.09 12.66
C PRO A 120 12.65 15.27 11.42
N ILE A 121 12.46 13.96 11.57
CA ILE A 121 11.96 13.08 10.50
C ILE A 121 10.53 13.48 10.09
N VAL A 122 9.72 13.95 11.05
CA VAL A 122 8.37 14.45 10.74
C VAL A 122 8.42 15.66 9.82
N GLU A 123 9.29 16.63 10.12
CA GLU A 123 9.45 17.81 9.29
C GLU A 123 9.96 17.44 7.89
N TRP A 124 10.97 16.57 7.82
CA TRP A 124 11.49 16.06 6.55
C TRP A 124 10.39 15.37 5.71
N PHE A 125 9.62 14.49 6.33
CA PHE A 125 8.58 13.74 5.64
C PHE A 125 7.48 14.67 5.15
N GLU A 126 6.96 15.57 5.99
CA GLU A 126 5.88 16.50 5.62
C GLU A 126 6.33 17.56 4.60
N GLY A 127 7.64 17.83 4.52
CA GLY A 127 8.26 18.65 3.48
C GLY A 127 8.42 17.95 2.14
N THR A 128 8.56 16.62 2.14
CA THR A 128 8.89 15.82 0.94
C THR A 128 7.67 15.12 0.35
N TYR A 129 6.79 14.59 1.20
CA TYR A 129 5.69 13.72 0.81
C TYR A 129 4.33 14.27 1.22
N LYS A 130 3.27 13.80 0.56
CA LYS A 130 1.88 14.02 0.96
C LYS A 130 1.28 12.70 1.38
N TYR A 131 0.75 12.64 2.60
CA TYR A 131 0.11 11.44 3.16
C TYR A 131 -0.99 10.81 2.26
N ARG A 132 -1.67 11.62 1.45
CA ARG A 132 -2.76 11.16 0.58
C ARG A 132 -2.27 10.48 -0.69
N ASP A 133 -1.02 10.73 -1.07
CA ASP A 133 -0.46 10.27 -2.33
C ASP A 133 0.27 8.93 -2.16
N LEU A 134 0.35 8.42 -0.93
CA LEU A 134 1.04 7.18 -0.57
C LEU A 134 0.03 6.10 -0.17
N SER A 135 0.24 4.89 -0.67
CA SER A 135 -0.36 3.67 -0.13
C SER A 135 0.18 3.37 1.27
N ALA A 136 -0.48 2.48 2.00
CA ALA A 136 -0.01 2.04 3.33
C ALA A 136 1.41 1.44 3.25
N ASP A 137 1.65 0.53 2.31
CA ASP A 137 2.97 -0.10 2.12
C ASP A 137 4.05 0.93 1.81
N ALA A 138 3.86 1.79 0.80
CA ALA A 138 4.84 2.80 0.43
C ALA A 138 5.08 3.81 1.58
N PHE A 139 4.04 4.13 2.34
CA PHE A 139 4.18 4.99 3.51
C PHE A 139 5.03 4.33 4.61
N ILE A 140 4.75 3.07 4.95
CA ILE A 140 5.50 2.35 5.99
C ILE A 140 6.95 2.14 5.55
N ASP A 141 7.15 1.75 4.30
CA ASP A 141 8.48 1.56 3.70
C ASP A 141 9.37 2.79 3.89
N ILE A 142 8.89 3.95 3.44
CA ILE A 142 9.62 5.23 3.57
C ILE A 142 9.91 5.60 5.03
N ILE A 143 8.95 5.40 5.94
CA ILE A 143 9.11 5.81 7.34
C ILE A 143 10.04 4.88 8.11
N VAL A 144 9.91 3.56 7.93
CA VAL A 144 10.75 2.58 8.62
C VAL A 144 12.18 2.69 8.13
N GLU A 145 12.41 2.80 6.82
CA GLU A 145 13.75 3.05 6.29
C GLU A 145 14.37 4.30 6.91
N LYS A 146 13.57 5.36 7.11
CA LYS A 146 14.09 6.60 7.68
C LYS A 146 14.37 6.54 9.18
N LEU A 147 13.68 5.69 9.92
CA LEU A 147 13.85 5.54 11.36
C LEU A 147 15.04 4.63 11.70
N GLU A 148 15.28 3.60 10.89
CA GLU A 148 16.32 2.59 11.15
C GLU A 148 17.64 2.86 10.40
N GLY A 149 17.65 3.74 9.38
CA GLY A 149 18.81 4.02 8.49
C GLY A 149 19.07 5.48 8.10
#